data_AF-A0A316F9I5-F1
#
_entry.id   AF-A0A316F9I5-F1
#
_cell.length_a   1.000
_cell.length_b   1.000
_cell.length_c   1.000
_cell.angle_alpha   90.00
_cell.angle_beta   90.00
_cell.angle_gamma   90.00
#
_symmetry.space_group_name_H-M   'P 1'
#
loop_
_entity.id
_entity.type
_entity.pdbx_description
1 polymer ?
#
loop_
_entity_poly.entity_id
_entity_poly.type
_entity_poly.pdbx_seq_one_letter_code
_entity_poly.pdbx_strand_id
1 'polypeptide(L)'
;MRPVSKFLLTLLVGLAGVLAVAGPASASPPPPTDLGGLDLGAYCRSTGYAGATLTGPTAYDWHCVSGSGQQGDLAFDAACRWAYASQHAVDRIGDFHDPASVRCWLVQPDVVTPVFADYCTGKGYSDAALLGTTVYDWHCVQYSRAGPTYHDIDVAAACTELTHGYARLNRFVNFHDAYTWQCRV
;
A
#
# COMPACT_ATOMS: atom_id res chain seq x y z
N MET A 1 41.61 71.48 -32.79
CA MET A 1 42.88 70.72 -32.61
C MET A 1 42.50 69.27 -32.32
N ARG A 2 42.87 68.32 -33.20
CA ARG A 2 42.85 66.87 -32.95
C ARG A 2 44.01 66.51 -32.00
N PRO A 3 43.89 65.47 -31.15
CA PRO A 3 44.41 64.13 -31.50
C PRO A 3 43.45 62.98 -31.11
N VAL A 4 43.20 61.96 -31.95
CA VAL A 4 43.97 60.68 -32.10
C VAL A 4 43.98 59.87 -30.79
N SER A 5 43.03 58.94 -30.60
CA SER A 5 43.11 57.49 -30.93
C SER A 5 44.12 56.70 -30.08
N LYS A 6 43.57 55.71 -29.34
CA LYS A 6 44.13 54.56 -28.59
C LYS A 6 43.32 54.48 -27.29
N PHE A 7 42.43 53.53 -27.05
CA PHE A 7 42.70 52.09 -26.97
C PHE A 7 41.41 51.31 -27.27
N LEU A 8 41.52 50.35 -28.19
CA LEU A 8 40.66 49.17 -28.23
C LEU A 8 41.01 48.31 -27.00
N LEU A 9 40.02 47.96 -26.17
CA LEU A 9 40.04 46.68 -25.44
C LEU A 9 38.61 46.22 -25.19
N THR A 10 38.14 45.41 -26.13
CA THR A 10 37.22 44.27 -25.98
C THR A 10 36.55 44.08 -24.62
N LEU A 11 35.22 44.28 -24.56
CA LEU A 11 34.35 43.61 -23.59
C LEU A 11 33.18 42.95 -24.34
N LEU A 12 33.43 41.74 -24.84
CA LEU A 12 32.40 40.79 -25.23
C LEU A 12 31.85 40.18 -23.93
N VAL A 13 30.74 40.71 -23.42
CA VAL A 13 29.98 40.05 -22.35
C VAL A 13 29.05 39.05 -23.02
N GLY A 14 29.39 37.77 -22.85
CA GLY A 14 28.70 36.63 -23.44
C GLY A 14 27.28 36.43 -22.91
N LEU A 15 26.46 35.83 -23.78
CA LEU A 15 25.13 35.30 -23.49
C LEU A 15 25.14 34.35 -22.28
N ALA A 16 24.13 34.48 -21.43
CA ALA A 16 23.58 33.34 -20.70
C ALA A 16 22.06 33.51 -20.60
N GLY A 17 21.37 33.15 -21.68
CA GLY A 17 19.93 32.89 -21.60
C GLY A 17 19.72 31.69 -20.69
N VAL A 18 19.07 31.90 -19.56
CA VAL A 18 18.62 30.81 -18.69
C VAL A 18 17.50 30.09 -19.44
N LEU A 19 17.85 29.05 -20.20
CA LEU A 19 16.90 28.04 -20.62
C LEU A 19 16.45 27.31 -19.36
N ALA A 20 15.33 27.75 -18.78
CA ALA A 20 14.60 26.93 -17.83
C ALA A 20 14.14 25.68 -18.59
N VAL A 21 14.92 24.61 -18.47
CA VAL A 21 14.50 23.28 -18.90
C VAL A 21 13.32 22.93 -18.00
N ALA A 22 12.10 23.16 -18.49
CA ALA A 22 10.92 22.57 -17.90
C ALA A 22 11.08 21.05 -18.05
N GLY A 23 11.61 20.40 -17.02
CA GLY A 23 11.57 18.96 -16.92
C GLY A 23 10.11 18.49 -17.02
N PRO A 24 9.86 17.27 -17.53
CA PRO A 24 8.52 16.72 -17.48
C PRO A 24 8.04 16.79 -16.03
N ALA A 25 6.89 17.42 -15.80
CA ALA A 25 6.22 17.29 -14.52
C ALA A 25 5.98 15.78 -14.31
N SER A 26 6.62 15.19 -13.30
CA SER A 26 6.35 13.80 -12.93
C SER A 26 4.87 13.70 -12.60
N ALA A 27 4.09 13.14 -13.52
CA ALA A 27 2.71 12.78 -13.23
C ALA A 27 2.73 11.77 -12.09
N SER A 28 1.94 12.02 -11.05
CA SER A 28 1.77 11.04 -9.97
C SER A 28 1.28 9.72 -10.57
N PRO A 29 1.79 8.56 -10.09
CA PRO A 29 1.32 7.26 -10.55
C PRO A 29 -0.22 7.15 -10.41
N PRO A 30 -0.88 6.40 -11.31
CA PRO A 30 -2.32 6.21 -11.21
C PRO A 30 -2.64 5.48 -9.90
N PRO A 31 -3.72 5.88 -9.20
CA PRO A 31 -4.07 5.31 -7.90
C PRO A 31 -4.49 3.84 -8.02
N PRO A 32 -4.55 3.10 -6.89
CA PRO A 32 -5.06 1.75 -6.86
C PRO A 32 -6.49 1.69 -7.39
N THR A 33 -6.78 0.66 -8.18
CA THR A 33 -8.10 0.46 -8.78
C THR A 33 -8.74 -0.82 -8.26
N ASP A 34 -9.96 -0.72 -7.72
CA ASP A 34 -10.75 -1.89 -7.31
C ASP A 34 -11.16 -2.69 -8.55
N LEU A 35 -10.72 -3.95 -8.60
CA LEU A 35 -11.01 -4.86 -9.71
C LEU A 35 -12.29 -5.68 -9.46
N GLY A 36 -12.74 -5.78 -8.21
CA GLY A 36 -13.88 -6.59 -7.78
C GLY A 36 -13.52 -7.81 -6.93
N GLY A 37 -14.50 -8.71 -6.79
CA GLY A 37 -14.37 -9.95 -6.02
C GLY A 37 -13.79 -11.11 -6.83
N LEU A 38 -13.66 -12.27 -6.18
CA LEU A 38 -13.11 -13.49 -6.75
C LEU A 38 -14.16 -14.59 -6.90
N ASP A 39 -14.13 -15.33 -8.01
CA ASP A 39 -14.71 -16.67 -8.06
C ASP A 39 -13.64 -17.68 -7.59
N LEU A 40 -13.59 -17.90 -6.28
CA LEU A 40 -12.64 -18.82 -5.65
C LEU A 40 -12.83 -20.26 -6.16
N GLY A 41 -14.06 -20.65 -6.48
CA GLY A 41 -14.35 -21.96 -7.06
C GLY A 41 -13.70 -22.14 -8.43
N ALA A 42 -13.79 -21.12 -9.30
CA ALA A 42 -13.14 -21.14 -10.60
C ALA A 42 -11.62 -21.13 -10.49
N TYR A 43 -11.06 -20.31 -9.58
CA TYR A 43 -9.62 -20.32 -9.30
C TYR A 43 -9.14 -21.70 -8.86
N CYS A 44 -9.77 -22.31 -7.85
CA CYS A 44 -9.39 -23.63 -7.38
C CYS A 44 -9.54 -24.72 -8.46
N ARG A 45 -10.57 -24.65 -9.31
CA ARG A 45 -10.67 -25.56 -10.47
C ARG A 45 -9.52 -25.37 -11.46
N SER A 46 -9.08 -24.15 -11.68
CA SER A 46 -7.93 -23.86 -12.56
C SER A 46 -6.62 -24.46 -12.06
N THR A 47 -6.50 -24.69 -10.74
CA THR A 47 -5.33 -25.30 -10.10
C THR A 47 -5.48 -26.81 -9.88
N GLY A 48 -6.55 -27.42 -10.40
CA GLY A 48 -6.77 -28.88 -10.36
C GLY A 48 -7.64 -29.41 -9.22
N TYR A 49 -8.20 -28.52 -8.39
CA TYR A 49 -9.16 -28.89 -7.34
C TYR A 49 -10.59 -28.98 -7.90
N ALA A 50 -11.53 -29.52 -7.12
CA ALA A 50 -12.94 -29.60 -7.52
C ALA A 50 -13.68 -28.25 -7.32
N GLY A 51 -13.23 -27.44 -6.36
CA GLY A 51 -13.79 -26.13 -6.06
C GLY A 51 -13.16 -25.49 -4.84
N ALA A 52 -13.84 -24.50 -4.26
CA ALA A 52 -13.46 -23.86 -3.02
C ALA A 52 -14.51 -24.18 -1.93
N THR A 53 -14.07 -24.19 -0.68
CA THR A 53 -14.92 -24.36 0.50
C THR A 53 -14.48 -23.40 1.59
N LEU A 54 -15.43 -22.96 2.41
CA LEU A 54 -15.19 -22.16 3.60
C LEU A 54 -15.42 -23.05 4.83
N THR A 55 -14.42 -23.20 5.69
CA THR A 55 -14.45 -24.14 6.84
C THR A 55 -14.58 -23.44 8.19
N GLY A 56 -14.64 -22.12 8.19
CA GLY A 56 -14.65 -21.29 9.38
C GLY A 56 -15.08 -19.85 9.09
N PRO A 57 -15.00 -18.95 10.08
CA PRO A 57 -15.56 -17.61 10.00
C PRO A 57 -14.57 -16.54 9.51
N THR A 58 -13.34 -16.89 9.11
CA THR A 58 -12.30 -15.92 8.76
C THR A 58 -11.88 -16.01 7.30
N ALA A 59 -11.27 -14.94 6.79
CA ALA A 59 -10.72 -14.93 5.43
C ALA A 59 -9.74 -16.09 5.18
N TYR A 60 -9.03 -16.57 6.20
CA TYR A 60 -8.06 -17.68 6.07
C TYR A 60 -8.70 -19.08 6.08
N ASP A 61 -9.99 -19.19 6.38
CA ASP A 61 -10.70 -20.47 6.36
C ASP A 61 -11.22 -20.85 4.96
N TRP A 62 -10.87 -20.06 3.94
CA TRP A 62 -11.07 -20.44 2.54
C TRP A 62 -10.01 -21.45 2.10
N HIS A 63 -10.47 -22.57 1.54
CA HIS A 63 -9.61 -23.63 1.04
C HIS A 63 -10.04 -24.06 -0.35
N CYS A 64 -9.08 -24.49 -1.17
CA CYS A 64 -9.39 -25.32 -2.33
C CYS A 64 -9.70 -26.74 -1.85
N VAL A 65 -10.67 -27.42 -2.45
CA VAL A 65 -11.09 -28.78 -2.04
C VAL A 65 -11.07 -29.75 -3.21
N SER A 66 -10.46 -30.92 -3.02
CA SER A 66 -10.36 -31.97 -4.04
C SER A 66 -11.67 -32.75 -4.16
N GLY A 67 -11.78 -33.60 -5.18
CA GLY A 67 -12.93 -34.51 -5.32
C GLY A 67 -13.06 -35.53 -4.17
N SER A 68 -11.98 -35.80 -3.43
CA SER A 68 -12.00 -36.66 -2.23
C SER A 68 -12.25 -35.88 -0.93
N GLY A 69 -12.46 -34.57 -1.01
CA GLY A 69 -12.66 -33.71 0.17
C GLY A 69 -11.38 -33.23 0.85
N GLN A 70 -10.20 -33.57 0.31
CA GLN A 70 -8.93 -33.06 0.83
C GLN A 70 -8.82 -31.56 0.57
N GLN A 71 -8.50 -30.80 1.60
CA GLN A 71 -8.30 -29.36 1.52
C GLN A 71 -6.86 -29.04 1.12
N GLY A 72 -6.70 -27.96 0.36
CA GLY A 72 -5.43 -27.35 0.01
C GLY A 72 -5.46 -25.85 0.20
N ASP A 73 -4.28 -25.25 0.21
CA ASP A 73 -4.10 -23.84 0.49
C ASP A 73 -4.73 -22.96 -0.61
N LEU A 74 -5.31 -21.84 -0.18
CA LEU A 74 -5.79 -20.79 -1.06
C LEU A 74 -5.03 -19.50 -0.76
N ALA A 75 -4.25 -19.04 -1.72
CA ALA A 75 -3.57 -17.74 -1.66
C ALA A 75 -4.36 -16.70 -2.47
N PHE A 76 -4.94 -15.70 -1.80
CA PHE A 76 -5.76 -14.69 -2.46
C PHE A 76 -4.98 -13.82 -3.45
N ASP A 77 -3.70 -13.52 -3.18
CA ASP A 77 -2.87 -12.75 -4.10
C ASP A 77 -2.69 -13.49 -5.43
N ALA A 78 -2.43 -14.81 -5.38
CA ALA A 78 -2.37 -15.67 -6.55
C ALA A 78 -3.73 -15.76 -7.27
N ALA A 79 -4.83 -15.87 -6.53
CA ALA A 79 -6.17 -15.86 -7.09
C ALA A 79 -6.50 -14.55 -7.81
N CYS A 80 -6.11 -13.39 -7.26
CA CYS A 80 -6.27 -12.08 -7.91
C CYS A 80 -5.46 -11.99 -9.20
N ARG A 81 -4.18 -12.43 -9.19
CA ARG A 81 -3.34 -12.42 -10.40
C ARG A 81 -3.94 -13.29 -11.50
N TRP A 82 -4.48 -14.45 -11.13
CA TRP A 82 -5.17 -15.35 -12.06
C TRP A 82 -6.45 -14.75 -12.62
N ALA A 83 -7.35 -14.26 -11.75
CA ALA A 83 -8.68 -13.77 -12.15
C ALA A 83 -8.61 -12.56 -13.09
N TYR A 84 -7.60 -11.71 -12.91
CA TYR A 84 -7.45 -10.47 -13.68
C TYR A 84 -6.25 -10.47 -14.63
N ALA A 85 -5.59 -11.62 -14.82
CA ALA A 85 -4.45 -11.81 -15.71
C ALA A 85 -3.35 -10.74 -15.55
N SER A 86 -3.07 -10.33 -14.31
CA SER A 86 -2.13 -9.24 -14.00
C SER A 86 -1.28 -9.57 -12.78
N GLN A 87 0.04 -9.51 -12.94
CA GLN A 87 1.00 -9.64 -11.83
C GLN A 87 0.89 -8.53 -10.78
N HIS A 88 0.25 -7.42 -11.14
CA HIS A 88 -0.01 -6.26 -10.29
C HIS A 88 -1.37 -6.31 -9.59
N ALA A 89 -2.19 -7.32 -9.86
CA ALA A 89 -3.39 -7.57 -9.07
C ALA A 89 -3.00 -8.18 -7.73
N VAL A 90 -3.46 -7.58 -6.64
CA VAL A 90 -3.26 -8.06 -5.27
C VAL A 90 -4.57 -8.12 -4.52
N ASP A 91 -4.64 -8.99 -3.53
CA ASP A 91 -5.77 -9.06 -2.61
C ASP A 91 -5.73 -7.94 -1.58
N ARG A 92 -6.90 -7.60 -1.08
CA ARG A 92 -7.10 -6.82 0.13
C ARG A 92 -8.22 -7.47 0.92
N ILE A 93 -7.89 -7.96 2.11
CA ILE A 93 -8.86 -8.40 3.11
C ILE A 93 -9.37 -7.15 3.83
N GLY A 94 -10.65 -6.81 3.65
CA GLY A 94 -11.26 -5.64 4.29
C GLY A 94 -11.44 -5.83 5.79
N ASP A 95 -11.92 -7.00 6.19
CA ASP A 95 -12.09 -7.46 7.57
C ASP A 95 -11.71 -8.94 7.64
N PHE A 96 -10.69 -9.27 8.44
CA PHE A 96 -10.21 -10.64 8.61
C PHE A 96 -11.31 -11.60 9.12
N HIS A 97 -12.26 -11.08 9.92
CA HIS A 97 -13.39 -11.83 10.46
C HIS A 97 -14.61 -11.85 9.55
N ASP A 98 -14.51 -11.26 8.35
CA ASP A 98 -15.48 -11.42 7.28
C ASP A 98 -14.82 -12.11 6.07
N PRO A 99 -15.10 -13.42 5.85
CA PRO A 99 -14.49 -14.18 4.77
C PRO A 99 -14.92 -13.71 3.38
N ALA A 100 -15.96 -12.87 3.27
CA ALA A 100 -16.41 -12.28 2.01
C ALA A 100 -15.79 -10.89 1.74
N SER A 101 -15.01 -10.34 2.68
CA SER A 101 -14.44 -8.99 2.57
C SER A 101 -13.26 -8.87 1.60
N VAL A 102 -12.81 -10.00 1.03
CA VAL A 102 -11.63 -10.05 0.16
C VAL A 102 -11.96 -9.49 -1.22
N ARG A 103 -11.17 -8.51 -1.66
CA ARG A 103 -11.27 -7.90 -2.99
C ARG A 103 -9.92 -7.83 -3.67
N CYS A 104 -9.93 -7.79 -4.99
CA CYS A 104 -8.72 -7.58 -5.78
C CYS A 104 -8.55 -6.12 -6.17
N TRP A 105 -7.31 -5.68 -6.19
CA TRP A 105 -6.93 -4.33 -6.54
C TRP A 105 -5.76 -4.36 -7.52
N LEU A 106 -5.84 -3.53 -8.56
CA LEU A 106 -4.71 -3.22 -9.41
C LEU A 106 -3.89 -2.12 -8.75
N VAL A 107 -2.59 -2.36 -8.60
CA VAL A 107 -1.67 -1.44 -7.90
C VAL A 107 -0.39 -1.25 -8.70
N GLN A 108 0.43 -0.29 -8.29
CA GLN A 108 1.83 -0.20 -8.69
C GLN A 108 2.70 -1.22 -7.93
N PRO A 109 3.92 -1.49 -8.41
CA PRO A 109 4.87 -2.35 -7.69
C PRO A 109 5.36 -1.76 -6.37
N ASP A 110 5.23 -0.44 -6.18
CA ASP A 110 5.71 0.25 -4.99
C ASP A 110 4.94 -0.17 -3.73
N VAL A 111 5.69 -0.45 -2.66
CA VAL A 111 5.17 -0.83 -1.35
C VAL A 111 5.87 0.03 -0.30
N VAL A 112 5.07 0.68 0.54
CA VAL A 112 5.58 1.41 1.71
C VAL A 112 5.08 0.70 2.96
N THR A 113 5.99 0.34 3.87
CA THR A 113 5.61 -0.12 5.21
C THR A 113 5.24 1.09 6.06
N PRO A 114 4.02 1.16 6.63
CA PRO A 114 3.65 2.29 7.46
C PRO A 114 4.44 2.31 8.77
N VAL A 115 5.02 3.46 9.10
CA VAL A 115 5.62 3.73 10.41
C VAL A 115 4.54 4.35 11.29
N PHE A 116 3.84 3.52 12.06
CA PHE A 116 2.69 3.99 12.86
C PHE A 116 3.06 5.03 13.92
N ALA A 117 4.28 4.99 14.46
CA ALA A 117 4.78 6.01 15.38
C ALA A 117 4.76 7.42 14.75
N ASP A 118 5.21 7.55 13.50
CA ASP A 118 5.23 8.82 12.77
C ASP A 118 3.80 9.33 12.52
N TYR A 119 2.89 8.42 12.16
CA TYR A 119 1.47 8.76 12.00
C TYR A 119 0.85 9.23 13.32
N CYS A 120 1.02 8.48 14.40
CA CYS A 120 0.43 8.80 15.69
C CYS A 120 0.97 10.09 16.30
N THR A 121 2.29 10.32 16.21
CA THR A 121 2.90 11.58 16.66
C THR A 121 2.45 12.76 15.80
N GLY A 122 2.27 12.57 14.48
CA GLY A 122 1.67 13.55 13.57
C GLY A 122 0.23 13.93 13.95
N LYS A 123 -0.54 13.01 14.53
CA LYS A 123 -1.87 13.26 15.09
C LYS A 123 -1.87 13.89 16.49
N GLY A 124 -0.69 14.06 17.11
CA GLY A 124 -0.55 14.63 18.45
C GLY A 124 -0.59 13.62 19.59
N TYR A 125 -0.55 12.32 19.29
CA TYR A 125 -0.34 11.29 20.31
C TYR A 125 1.13 11.21 20.72
N SER A 126 1.42 10.44 21.77
CA SER A 126 2.79 10.28 22.26
C SER A 126 3.63 9.33 21.40
N ASP A 127 3.03 8.22 20.95
CA ASP A 127 3.69 7.21 20.11
C ASP A 127 2.64 6.24 19.50
N ALA A 128 3.07 5.16 18.87
CA ALA A 128 2.29 3.96 18.60
C ALA A 128 2.71 2.80 19.53
N ALA A 129 1.76 1.91 19.84
CA ALA A 129 1.97 0.73 20.65
C ALA A 129 1.30 -0.49 20.00
N LEU A 130 1.95 -1.64 20.09
CA LEU A 130 1.39 -2.93 19.70
C LEU A 130 0.89 -3.64 20.97
N LEU A 131 -0.43 -3.88 21.06
CA LEU A 131 -1.09 -4.47 22.24
C LEU A 131 -1.45 -5.96 22.06
N GLY A 132 -0.73 -6.64 21.19
CA GLY A 132 -0.97 -8.03 20.83
C GLY A 132 0.07 -8.50 19.82
N THR A 133 -0.35 -9.31 18.85
CA THR A 133 0.56 -9.92 17.86
C THR A 133 0.04 -9.85 16.43
N THR A 134 -1.19 -9.42 16.23
CA THR A 134 -1.85 -9.35 14.93
C THR A 134 -1.77 -7.95 14.35
N VAL A 135 -2.07 -7.85 13.05
CA VAL A 135 -2.14 -6.59 12.32
C VAL A 135 -3.17 -5.60 12.87
N TYR A 136 -4.15 -6.06 13.63
CA TYR A 136 -5.17 -5.19 14.25
C TYR A 136 -4.80 -4.66 15.63
N ASP A 137 -3.71 -5.13 16.22
CA ASP A 137 -3.33 -4.77 17.60
C ASP A 137 -2.51 -3.48 17.70
N TRP A 138 -2.38 -2.72 16.60
CA TRP A 138 -1.68 -1.43 16.57
C TRP A 138 -2.60 -0.29 17.01
N HIS A 139 -2.13 0.49 17.99
CA HIS A 139 -2.85 1.63 18.51
C HIS A 139 -1.93 2.85 18.62
N CYS A 140 -2.48 4.04 18.46
CA CYS A 140 -1.83 5.25 18.97
C CYS A 140 -1.91 5.27 20.50
N VAL A 141 -0.83 5.66 21.18
CA VAL A 141 -0.76 5.75 22.63
C VAL A 141 -0.53 7.18 23.08
N GLN A 142 -1.27 7.60 24.11
CA GLN A 142 -1.05 8.85 24.82
C GLN A 142 -0.58 8.55 26.24
N TYR A 143 0.62 9.02 26.59
CA TYR A 143 1.13 8.89 27.95
C TYR A 143 0.68 10.05 28.83
N SER A 144 0.29 9.71 30.06
CA SER A 144 -0.08 10.67 31.09
C SER A 144 0.33 10.14 32.47
N ARG A 145 0.25 11.00 33.50
CA ARG A 145 0.48 10.56 34.89
C ARG A 145 -0.56 9.54 35.38
N ALA A 146 -1.74 9.49 34.76
CA ALA A 146 -2.79 8.51 35.09
C ALA A 146 -2.58 7.16 34.39
N GLY A 147 -1.59 7.04 33.49
CA GLY A 147 -1.33 5.86 32.68
C GLY A 147 -1.48 6.12 31.18
N PRO A 148 -1.23 5.10 30.35
CA PRO A 148 -1.43 5.17 28.90
C PRO A 148 -2.91 5.05 28.52
N THR A 149 -3.34 5.84 27.55
CA THR A 149 -4.62 5.63 26.84
C THR A 149 -4.34 5.27 25.38
N TYR A 150 -5.16 4.38 24.82
CA TYR A 150 -4.96 3.81 23.49
C TYR A 150 -6.10 4.16 22.55
N HIS A 151 -5.78 4.37 21.28
CA HIS A 151 -6.71 4.76 20.23
C HIS A 151 -6.43 3.97 18.96
N ASP A 152 -7.49 3.54 18.27
CA ASP A 152 -7.36 2.76 17.04
C ASP A 152 -6.67 3.55 15.93
N ILE A 153 -5.90 2.85 15.11
CA ILE A 153 -5.27 3.41 13.92
C ILE A 153 -6.15 3.17 12.70
N ASP A 154 -6.62 4.24 12.08
CA ASP A 154 -7.10 4.17 10.70
C ASP A 154 -5.91 3.98 9.76
N VAL A 155 -5.64 2.72 9.38
CA VAL A 155 -4.48 2.36 8.56
C VAL A 155 -4.59 2.94 7.15
N ALA A 156 -5.80 3.14 6.61
CA ALA A 156 -5.98 3.76 5.30
C ALA A 156 -5.59 5.25 5.35
N ALA A 157 -5.99 5.95 6.42
CA ALA A 157 -5.56 7.31 6.67
C ALA A 157 -4.04 7.39 6.92
N ALA A 158 -3.47 6.46 7.70
CA ALA A 158 -2.03 6.38 7.93
C ALA A 158 -1.25 6.21 6.64
N CYS A 159 -1.66 5.28 5.77
CA CYS A 159 -1.04 5.09 4.46
C CYS A 159 -1.11 6.34 3.59
N THR A 160 -2.27 7.01 3.55
CA THR A 160 -2.44 8.24 2.77
C THR A 160 -1.52 9.34 3.29
N GLU A 161 -1.40 9.52 4.60
CA GLU A 161 -0.62 10.60 5.22
C GLU A 161 0.89 10.36 5.10
N LEU A 162 1.36 9.16 5.48
CA LEU A 162 2.78 8.78 5.47
C LEU A 162 3.37 8.73 4.06
N THR A 163 2.53 8.62 3.04
CA THR A 163 2.95 8.61 1.64
C THR A 163 2.54 9.86 0.88
N HIS A 164 2.16 10.94 1.56
CA HIS A 164 1.75 12.20 0.91
C HIS A 164 0.67 12.01 -0.18
N GLY A 165 -0.23 11.05 0.00
CA GLY A 165 -1.34 10.73 -0.89
C GLY A 165 -1.01 9.78 -2.04
N TYR A 166 0.23 9.27 -2.13
CA TYR A 166 0.64 8.31 -3.14
C TYR A 166 0.02 6.93 -2.91
N ALA A 167 0.13 6.38 -1.70
CA ALA A 167 -0.49 5.10 -1.36
C ALA A 167 -1.91 5.31 -0.83
N ARG A 168 -2.89 4.75 -1.54
CA ARG A 168 -4.32 4.88 -1.20
C ARG A 168 -4.98 3.56 -0.83
N LEU A 169 -4.23 2.47 -0.87
CA LEU A 169 -4.69 1.15 -0.50
C LEU A 169 -3.81 0.58 0.60
N ASN A 170 -4.40 0.20 1.72
CA ASN A 170 -3.71 -0.58 2.75
C ASN A 170 -4.11 -2.06 2.64
N ARG A 171 -3.14 -2.96 2.84
CA ARG A 171 -3.36 -4.41 3.02
C ARG A 171 -2.32 -4.99 3.98
N PHE A 172 -2.56 -6.19 4.50
CA PHE A 172 -1.55 -6.96 5.22
C PHE A 172 -1.23 -8.25 4.45
N VAL A 173 0.00 -8.76 4.58
CA VAL A 173 0.40 -10.04 3.97
C VAL A 173 0.04 -11.22 4.87
N ASN A 174 0.23 -11.07 6.18
CA ASN A 174 -0.06 -12.10 7.18
C ASN A 174 -0.76 -11.47 8.38
N PHE A 175 -2.02 -11.86 8.61
CA PHE A 175 -2.81 -11.35 9.73
C PHE A 175 -2.14 -11.55 11.09
N HIS A 176 -1.44 -12.69 11.26
CA HIS A 176 -0.76 -13.05 12.51
C HIS A 176 0.62 -12.42 12.67
N ASP A 177 1.05 -11.58 11.73
CA ASP A 177 2.28 -10.81 11.83
C ASP A 177 1.96 -9.31 11.70
N ALA A 178 1.92 -8.66 12.86
CA ALA A 178 1.62 -7.24 13.01
C ALA A 178 2.48 -6.29 12.15
N TYR A 179 3.63 -6.74 11.65
CA TYR A 179 4.56 -5.92 10.87
C TYR A 179 4.39 -6.05 9.36
N THR A 180 3.40 -6.82 8.89
CA THR A 180 3.20 -7.08 7.45
C THR A 180 2.25 -6.13 6.75
N TRP A 181 1.92 -5.00 7.37
CA TRP A 181 1.17 -3.93 6.72
C TRP A 181 1.92 -3.38 5.49
N GLN A 182 1.15 -3.10 4.45
CA GLN A 182 1.60 -2.56 3.18
C GLN A 182 0.68 -1.42 2.77
N CYS A 183 1.25 -0.25 2.55
CA CYS A 183 0.63 0.84 1.81
C CYS A 183 1.00 0.68 0.33
N ARG A 184 -0.01 0.48 -0.52
CA ARG A 184 0.09 0.24 -1.96
C ARG A 184 -0.34 1.48 -2.73
N VAL A 185 0.46 1.82 -3.73
CA VAL A 185 0.27 2.93 -4.68
C VAL A 185 -0.55 2.50 -5.88
#